data_AF-A0A2G9MP97-F1
#
_entry.id   AF-A0A2G9MP97-F1
#
_cell.length_a   1.000
_cell.length_b   1.000
_cell.length_c   1.000
_cell.angle_alpha   90.00
_cell.angle_beta   90.00
_cell.angle_gamma   90.00
#
_symmetry.space_group_name_H-M   'P 1'
#
loop_
_entity.id
_entity.type
_entity.pdbx_description
1 polymer ?
#
loop_
_entity_poly.entity_id
_entity_poly.type
_entity_poly.pdbx_seq_one_letter_code
_entity_poly.pdbx_strand_id
1 'polypeptide(L)'
;MRIQNNVILAADSDIGACDDGSLAGVLIGQFITIGRSVQVASTNQTYAEETGYDFANCNNVTADTTVIITRKGEENKIIDQNGCYIIQFKECDILKSTERFIVGVLASYNNIIL
;
A
#
# COMPACT_ATOMS: atom_id res chain seq x y z
N MET A 1 -2.46 10.39 8.69
CA MET A 1 -2.81 9.52 7.54
C MET A 1 -4.22 9.01 7.79
N ARG A 2 -5.17 9.19 6.88
CA ARG A 2 -6.55 8.74 7.10
C ARG A 2 -6.89 7.71 6.04
N ILE A 3 -7.19 6.49 6.49
CA ILE A 3 -7.60 5.39 5.61
C ILE A 3 -9.13 5.33 5.56
N GLN A 4 -9.69 5.28 4.36
CA GLN A 4 -11.13 5.16 4.09
C GLN A 4 -11.60 3.70 4.11
N ASN A 5 -12.93 3.49 4.11
CA ASN A 5 -13.52 2.16 4.25
C ASN A 5 -13.22 1.24 3.06
N ASN A 6 -13.03 1.81 1.86
CA ASN A 6 -12.57 1.07 0.69
C ASN A 6 -11.08 1.32 0.50
N VAL A 7 -10.30 0.24 0.38
CA VAL A 7 -8.86 0.33 0.17
C VAL A 7 -8.45 -0.50 -1.03
N ILE A 8 -7.70 0.11 -1.94
CA ILE A 8 -7.02 -0.59 -3.02
C ILE A 8 -5.56 -0.77 -2.62
N LEU A 9 -5.12 -2.02 -2.48
CA LEU A 9 -3.73 -2.39 -2.29
C LEU A 9 -3.11 -2.69 -3.65
N ALA A 10 -2.29 -1.78 -4.14
CA ALA A 10 -1.58 -1.95 -5.40
C ALA A 10 -0.10 -2.24 -5.17
N ALA A 11 0.45 -3.16 -5.95
CA ALA A 11 1.83 -3.60 -5.87
C ALA A 11 2.50 -3.50 -7.23
N ASP A 12 3.78 -3.11 -7.21
CA ASP A 12 4.63 -3.25 -8.38
C ASP A 12 5.16 -4.68 -8.53
N SER A 13 5.48 -5.11 -9.75
CA SER A 13 5.95 -6.49 -10.01
C SER A 13 7.26 -6.81 -9.29
N ASP A 14 8.06 -5.79 -9.00
CA ASP A 14 9.37 -5.91 -8.34
C ASP A 14 9.29 -6.41 -6.89
N ILE A 15 8.12 -6.38 -6.25
CA ILE A 15 7.94 -6.89 -4.89
C ILE A 15 8.22 -8.40 -4.83
N GLY A 16 7.84 -9.14 -5.87
CA GLY A 16 8.03 -10.59 -5.93
C GLY A 16 9.49 -11.02 -5.97
N ALA A 17 10.42 -10.11 -6.26
CA ALA A 17 11.85 -10.39 -6.27
C ALA A 17 12.51 -10.31 -4.87
N CYS A 18 11.78 -9.87 -3.84
CA CYS A 18 12.28 -9.76 -2.47
C CYS A 18 11.73 -10.91 -1.62
N ASP A 19 12.60 -11.56 -0.83
CA ASP A 19 12.24 -12.69 0.03
C ASP A 19 11.07 -12.37 0.98
N ASP A 20 11.07 -11.17 1.56
CA ASP A 20 10.03 -10.70 2.47
C ASP A 20 8.83 -10.04 1.77
N GLY A 21 8.78 -10.05 0.43
CA GLY A 21 7.75 -9.37 -0.35
C GLY A 21 6.34 -9.90 -0.05
N SER A 22 6.19 -11.22 -0.03
CA SER A 22 4.92 -11.87 0.31
C SER A 22 4.51 -11.61 1.76
N LEU A 23 5.47 -11.61 2.69
CA LEU A 23 5.21 -11.35 4.11
C LEU A 23 4.74 -9.90 4.33
N ALA A 24 5.39 -8.93 3.67
CA ALA A 24 4.98 -7.52 3.72
C ALA A 24 3.55 -7.34 3.16
N GLY A 25 3.23 -8.00 2.05
CA GLY A 25 1.88 -7.98 1.48
C GLY A 25 0.82 -8.53 2.43
N VAL A 26 1.09 -9.67 3.08
CA VAL A 26 0.19 -10.25 4.10
C VAL A 26 0.03 -9.31 5.29
N LEU A 27 1.12 -8.71 5.77
CA LEU A 27 1.10 -7.81 6.92
C LEU A 27 0.24 -6.56 6.65
N ILE A 28 0.40 -5.92 5.48
CA ILE A 28 -0.48 -4.80 5.07
C ILE A 28 -1.92 -5.28 4.94
N GLY A 29 -2.14 -6.41 4.27
CA GLY A 29 -3.48 -6.97 4.07
C GLY A 29 -4.21 -7.19 5.39
N GLN A 30 -3.56 -7.81 6.37
CA GLN A 30 -4.11 -8.06 7.70
C GLN A 30 -4.40 -6.75 8.46
N PHE A 31 -3.48 -5.78 8.39
CA PHE A 31 -3.67 -4.50 9.05
C PHE A 31 -4.88 -3.73 8.49
N ILE A 32 -5.08 -3.75 7.17
CA ILE A 32 -6.13 -2.99 6.51
C ILE A 32 -7.48 -3.69 6.54
N THR A 33 -7.54 -5.02 6.41
CA THR A 33 -8.81 -5.77 6.30
C THR A 33 -9.69 -5.70 7.55
N ILE A 34 -9.16 -5.31 8.71
CA ILE A 34 -9.96 -5.15 9.92
C ILE A 34 -10.94 -3.98 9.75
N GLY A 35 -12.18 -4.32 9.42
CA GLY A 35 -13.29 -3.36 9.27
C GLY A 35 -13.31 -2.60 7.93
N ARG A 36 -12.58 -3.05 6.91
CA ARG A 36 -12.50 -2.38 5.60
C ARG A 36 -12.67 -3.37 4.45
N SER A 37 -13.20 -2.88 3.33
CA SER A 37 -13.21 -3.59 2.06
C SER A 37 -11.86 -3.39 1.38
N VAL A 38 -11.23 -4.49 0.95
CA VAL A 38 -9.89 -4.47 0.35
C VAL A 38 -9.92 -5.12 -1.02
N GLN A 39 -9.43 -4.39 -2.01
CA GLN A 39 -9.21 -4.88 -3.37
C GLN A 39 -7.70 -4.90 -3.65
N VAL A 40 -7.23 -5.95 -4.32
CA VAL A 40 -5.82 -6.07 -4.72
C VAL A 40 -5.68 -5.69 -6.18
N ALA A 41 -4.65 -4.92 -6.50
CA ALA A 41 -4.38 -4.42 -7.83
C ALA A 41 -2.87 -4.43 -8.14
N SER A 42 -2.54 -4.23 -9.42
CA SER A 42 -1.20 -4.00 -9.93
C SER A 42 -1.02 -2.52 -10.28
N THR A 43 0.18 -1.97 -10.05
CA THR A 43 0.56 -0.65 -10.59
C THR A 43 1.08 -0.70 -12.02
N ASN A 44 1.27 -1.89 -12.57
CA ASN A 44 1.66 -2.11 -13.95
C ASN A 44 0.41 -2.54 -14.75
N GLN A 45 -0.03 -1.68 -15.67
CA GLN A 45 -1.24 -1.90 -16.47
C GLN A 45 -1.12 -3.14 -17.37
N THR A 46 0.02 -3.31 -18.05
CA THR A 46 0.24 -4.46 -18.92
C THR A 46 0.19 -5.77 -18.13
N TYR A 47 0.87 -5.82 -16.99
CA TYR A 47 0.81 -7.00 -16.11
C TYR A 47 -0.61 -7.28 -15.60
N ALA A 48 -1.36 -6.22 -15.23
CA ALA A 48 -2.75 -6.33 -14.78
C ALA A 48 -3.63 -6.98 -15.85
N GLU A 49 -3.54 -6.50 -17.09
CA GLU A 49 -4.28 -7.02 -18.24
C GLU A 49 -3.92 -8.48 -18.56
N GLU A 50 -2.63 -8.83 -18.50
CA GLU A 50 -2.15 -10.20 -18.79
C GLU A 50 -2.57 -11.24 -17.75
N THR A 51 -2.65 -10.83 -16.48
CA THR A 51 -2.94 -11.73 -15.34
C THR A 51 -4.38 -11.67 -14.86
N GLY A 52 -5.18 -10.71 -15.36
CA GLY A 52 -6.54 -10.46 -14.91
C GLY A 52 -6.64 -9.78 -13.55
N TYR A 53 -5.54 -9.22 -13.04
CA TYR A 53 -5.59 -8.33 -11.88
C TYR A 53 -6.15 -6.95 -12.27
N ASP A 54 -6.72 -6.24 -11.31
CA ASP A 54 -7.10 -4.85 -11.53
C ASP A 54 -5.86 -3.95 -11.63
N PHE A 55 -5.95 -2.88 -12.42
CA PHE A 55 -4.94 -1.82 -12.44
C PHE A 55 -5.34 -0.69 -11.50
N ALA A 56 -4.40 -0.20 -10.69
CA ALA A 56 -4.62 0.97 -9.86
C ALA A 56 -3.37 1.84 -9.68
N ASN A 57 -3.60 3.14 -9.60
CA ASN A 57 -2.62 4.16 -9.25
C ASN A 57 -3.28 5.26 -8.39
N CYS A 58 -2.57 6.34 -8.10
CA CYS A 58 -3.10 7.41 -7.25
C CYS A 58 -4.32 8.16 -7.83
N ASN A 59 -4.62 8.02 -9.12
CA ASN A 59 -5.83 8.61 -9.71
C ASN A 59 -7.10 7.83 -9.37
N ASN A 60 -6.98 6.63 -8.81
CA ASN A 60 -8.12 5.83 -8.33
C ASN A 60 -8.61 6.27 -6.94
N VAL A 61 -7.97 7.27 -6.32
CA VAL A 61 -8.44 7.86 -5.05
C VAL A 61 -9.78 8.54 -5.26
N THR A 62 -10.70 8.32 -4.33
CA THR A 62 -12.00 9.01 -4.28
C THR A 62 -12.26 9.51 -2.86
N ALA A 63 -13.41 10.14 -2.61
CA ALA A 63 -13.81 10.53 -1.26
C ALA A 63 -13.88 9.32 -0.30
N ASP A 64 -14.21 8.13 -0.81
CA ASP A 64 -14.44 6.92 -0.03
C ASP A 64 -13.38 5.82 -0.26
N THR A 65 -12.40 6.08 -1.13
CA THR A 65 -11.37 5.11 -1.52
C THR A 65 -9.97 5.62 -1.20
N THR A 66 -9.22 4.85 -0.41
CA THR A 66 -7.78 5.02 -0.22
C THR A 66 -7.02 4.08 -1.16
N VAL A 67 -5.93 4.55 -1.75
CA VAL A 67 -5.02 3.70 -2.53
C VAL A 67 -3.71 3.58 -1.76
N ILE A 68 -3.22 2.36 -1.57
CA ILE A 68 -1.91 2.09 -0.96
C ILE A 68 -1.07 1.37 -2.01
N ILE A 69 0.02 2.00 -2.42
CA ILE A 69 0.95 1.48 -3.41
C ILE A 69 2.22 1.04 -2.71
N THR A 70 2.66 -0.19 -2.95
CA THR A 70 4.00 -0.63 -2.56
C THR A 70 4.86 -0.73 -3.81
N ARG A 71 6.03 -0.08 -3.81
CA ARG A 71 6.92 -0.05 -4.98
C ARG A 71 8.39 0.09 -4.58
N LYS A 72 9.28 -0.35 -5.47
CA LYS A 72 10.72 -0.14 -5.31
C LYS A 72 11.10 1.31 -5.63
N GLY A 73 12.17 1.81 -5.01
CA GLY A 73 12.77 3.09 -5.36
C GLY A 73 14.15 3.28 -4.74
N GLU A 74 14.69 4.50 -4.88
CA GLU A 74 16.07 4.85 -4.46
C GLU A 74 16.25 4.99 -2.94
N GLU A 75 15.15 5.18 -2.21
CA GLU A 75 15.14 5.38 -0.76
C GLU A 75 13.89 4.79 -0.10
N ASN A 76 14.02 4.46 1.18
CA ASN A 76 12.93 4.01 2.04
C ASN A 76 12.11 5.22 2.51
N LYS A 77 10.91 5.42 1.97
CA LYS A 77 10.02 6.53 2.36
C LYS A 77 8.55 6.20 2.21
N ILE A 78 7.72 6.94 2.94
CA ILE A 78 6.26 6.91 2.79
C ILE A 78 5.85 8.27 2.23
N ILE A 79 5.19 8.26 1.07
CA ILE A 79 4.66 9.47 0.43
C ILE A 79 3.14 9.49 0.64
N ASP A 80 2.61 10.58 1.21
CA ASP A 80 1.17 10.85 1.30
C ASP A 80 0.78 11.83 0.19
N GLN A 81 -0.08 11.39 -0.72
CA GLN A 81 -0.67 12.19 -1.79
C GLN A 81 -2.19 12.21 -1.67
N ASN A 82 -2.66 12.74 -0.52
CA ASN A 82 -4.07 13.02 -0.27
C ASN A 82 -4.99 11.79 -0.50
N GLY A 83 -4.76 10.73 0.26
CA GLY A 83 -5.52 9.47 0.15
C GLY A 83 -4.87 8.42 -0.75
N CYS A 84 -3.79 8.77 -1.45
CA CYS A 84 -2.84 7.79 -2.01
C CYS A 84 -1.59 7.71 -1.13
N TYR A 85 -1.26 6.53 -0.62
CA TYR A 85 -0.08 6.27 0.18
C TYR A 85 0.91 5.42 -0.61
N ILE A 86 2.12 5.91 -0.83
CA ILE A 86 3.17 5.16 -1.52
C ILE A 86 4.22 4.71 -0.50
N ILE A 87 4.28 3.40 -0.27
CA ILE A 87 5.31 2.72 0.51
C ILE A 87 6.45 2.41 -0.44
N GLN A 88 7.46 3.27 -0.44
CA GLN A 88 8.64 3.10 -1.27
C GLN A 88 9.74 2.42 -0.46
N PHE A 89 10.33 1.36 -1.01
CA PHE A 89 11.43 0.62 -0.39
C PHE A 89 12.65 0.53 -1.30
N LYS A 90 13.83 0.53 -0.70
CA LYS A 90 15.16 0.34 -1.32
C LYS A 90 15.70 -1.03 -0.92
N GLU A 91 16.49 -1.67 -1.79
CA GLU A 91 17.28 -2.87 -1.43
C GLU A 91 16.48 -3.98 -0.71
N CYS A 92 15.22 -4.19 -1.10
CA CYS A 92 14.31 -5.17 -0.47
C CYS A 92 13.97 -4.94 1.01
N ASP A 93 14.15 -3.72 1.54
CA ASP A 93 13.65 -3.28 2.87
C ASP A 93 12.10 -3.10 2.91
N ILE A 94 11.36 -3.93 2.18
CA ILE A 94 9.90 -3.82 2.04
C ILE A 94 9.17 -4.06 3.36
N LEU A 95 9.62 -5.03 4.16
CA LEU A 95 9.00 -5.36 5.44
C LEU A 95 9.13 -4.18 6.42
N LYS A 96 10.35 -3.65 6.56
CA LYS A 96 10.62 -2.49 7.42
C LYS A 96 9.87 -1.24 6.97
N SER A 97 9.75 -1.02 5.66
CA SER A 97 9.00 0.12 5.11
C SER A 97 7.49 -0.02 5.35
N THR A 98 6.99 -1.27 5.26
CA THR A 98 5.62 -1.64 5.58
C THR A 98 5.29 -1.40 7.07
N GLU A 99 6.13 -1.87 7.98
CA GLU A 99 5.95 -1.66 9.42
C GLU A 99 5.91 -0.17 9.77
N ARG A 100 6.80 0.63 9.18
CA ARG A 100 6.81 2.10 9.34
C ARG A 100 5.50 2.72 8.88
N PHE A 101 4.92 2.23 7.79
CA PHE A 101 3.63 2.70 7.30
C PHE A 101 2.52 2.39 8.32
N ILE A 102 2.45 1.16 8.81
CA ILE A 102 1.46 0.72 9.81
C ILE A 102 1.57 1.58 11.07
N VAL A 103 2.79 1.77 11.60
CA VAL A 103 3.02 2.62 12.77
C VAL A 103 2.61 4.07 12.50
N GLY A 104 2.91 4.61 11.32
CA GLY A 104 2.51 5.97 10.92
C GLY A 104 0.99 6.16 10.88
N VAL A 105 0.26 5.17 10.38
CA VAL A 105 -1.20 5.16 10.37
C VAL A 105 -1.75 5.11 11.80
N LEU A 106 -1.27 4.19 12.64
CA LEU A 106 -1.68 4.06 14.04
C LEU A 106 -1.41 5.33 14.84
N ALA A 107 -0.24 5.94 14.69
CA ALA A 107 0.10 7.19 15.35
C ALA A 107 -0.87 8.31 14.98
N SER A 108 -1.34 8.36 13.74
CA SER A 108 -2.32 9.36 13.31
C SER A 108 -3.72 9.13 13.83
N TYR A 109 -4.12 7.89 14.14
CA TYR A 109 -5.36 7.63 14.86
C TYR A 109 -5.28 8.05 16.33
N ASN A 110 -4.15 7.79 16.99
CA ASN A 110 -3.97 8.15 18.40
C ASN A 110 -3.95 9.67 18.62
N ASN A 111 -3.44 10.44 17.66
CA ASN A 111 -3.48 11.91 17.71
C ASN A 111 -4.88 12.52 17.46
N ILE A 112 -5.89 11.71 17.15
CA ILE A 112 -7.30 12.14 17.01
C ILE A 112 -8.09 11.84 18.31
N ILE A 113 -7.55 11.05 19.24
CA ILE A 113 -8.22 10.62 20.49
C ILE A 113 -7.60 11.30 21.74
N LEU A 114 -7.17 12.55 21.62
CA LEU A 114 -6.83 13.41 22.77
C LEU A 114 -7.47 14.79 22.64
#